data_AF-A8Q2U3-F1
#
_entry.id   AF-A8Q2U3-F1
#
_cell.length_a   1.000
_cell.length_b   1.000
_cell.length_c   1.000
_cell.angle_alpha   90.00
_cell.angle_beta   90.00
_cell.angle_gamma   90.00
#
_symmetry.space_group_name_H-M   'P 1'
#
loop_
_entity.id
_entity.type
_entity.pdbx_description
1 polymer ?
#
loop_
_entity_poly.entity_id
_entity_poly.type
_entity_poly.pdbx_seq_one_letter_code
_entity_poly.pdbx_strand_id
1 'polypeptide(L)'
;MNDALLDEVSDPSDWTGAWSELRPLDTSLRCGLCYKKAFDAELVAQPALEAAANHWRHARRLRPRKRAAVDDLDGEHVDYRALDASTLVQCPICQHEFDAATLNEHLDRGCGLDDPHPASSSALSSTASSKMDSWLRRPSMTHQPSPKRLTRPQYQLKSEKDLRKMLEALELPASGTKDRLIDRHRHWVNLYNANLDAAPALRASIPSLRKQLRQWERAQDESLCSKTITTEKQAQSWLKANQDTYASLAAQARATLHASETKYSADPSTGGQDSNIPGHS
;
A
#
# COMPACT_ATOMS: atom_id res chain seq x y z
N MET A 1 -5.74 -28.22 21.95
CA MET A 1 -5.03 -29.45 21.53
C MET A 1 -3.66 -29.38 22.16
N ASN A 2 -3.19 -30.45 22.82
CA ASN A 2 -2.00 -30.42 23.67
C ASN A 2 -0.72 -30.32 22.82
N ASP A 3 0.03 -29.22 22.95
CA ASP A 3 1.33 -28.98 22.29
C ASP A 3 2.36 -30.08 22.56
N ALA A 4 2.28 -30.76 23.71
CA ALA A 4 3.19 -31.84 24.07
C ALA A 4 3.11 -33.07 23.14
N LEU A 5 2.01 -33.25 22.39
CA LEU A 5 1.84 -34.38 21.47
C LEU A 5 2.42 -34.13 20.06
N LEU A 6 2.78 -32.88 19.74
CA LEU A 6 3.37 -32.51 18.44
C LEU A 6 4.90 -32.53 18.46
N ASP A 7 5.51 -32.55 19.65
CA ASP A 7 6.96 -32.69 19.83
C ASP A 7 7.43 -34.15 19.70
N GLU A 8 6.51 -35.12 19.70
CA GLU A 8 6.76 -36.54 19.40
C GLU A 8 6.65 -36.86 17.89
N VAL A 9 6.77 -35.86 17.00
CA VAL A 9 6.84 -36.14 15.55
C VAL A 9 8.19 -36.80 15.26
N SER A 10 8.19 -38.13 15.17
CA SER A 10 9.35 -38.99 14.95
C SER A 10 10.27 -38.49 13.83
N ASP A 11 11.58 -38.55 14.08
CA ASP A 11 12.63 -38.25 13.12
C ASP A 11 12.42 -39.09 11.84
N PRO A 12 12.50 -38.51 10.63
CA PRO A 12 12.34 -39.22 9.36
C PRO A 12 13.28 -40.42 9.20
N SER A 13 14.38 -40.46 9.95
CA SER A 13 15.33 -41.56 10.00
C SER A 13 14.73 -42.85 10.57
N ASP A 14 13.69 -42.73 11.41
CA ASP A 14 13.03 -43.85 12.09
C ASP A 14 11.92 -44.51 11.24
N TRP A 15 11.52 -43.90 10.12
CA TRP A 15 10.42 -44.38 9.29
C TRP A 15 10.86 -45.54 8.39
N THR A 16 10.76 -46.78 8.88
CA THR A 16 11.14 -47.98 8.13
C THR A 16 9.92 -48.65 7.44
N GLY A 17 10.16 -49.52 6.47
CA GLY A 17 9.08 -50.24 5.75
C GLY A 17 8.26 -49.33 4.82
N ALA A 18 6.94 -49.48 4.83
CA ALA A 18 6.02 -48.76 3.93
C ALA A 18 6.01 -47.23 4.10
N TRP A 19 6.58 -46.72 5.20
CA TRP A 19 6.61 -45.29 5.52
C TRP A 19 7.87 -44.60 4.99
N SER A 20 8.83 -45.38 4.46
CA SER A 20 10.06 -44.87 3.84
C SER A 20 9.78 -44.05 2.57
N GLU A 21 8.68 -44.33 1.86
CA GLU A 21 8.25 -43.61 0.65
C GLU A 21 7.89 -42.14 0.93
N LEU A 22 7.58 -41.79 2.18
CA LEU A 22 7.20 -40.43 2.58
C LEU A 22 8.42 -39.56 2.98
N ARG A 23 9.62 -40.15 3.13
CA ARG A 23 10.84 -39.41 3.50
C ARG A 23 11.23 -38.32 2.49
N PRO A 24 11.14 -38.52 1.16
CA PRO A 24 11.44 -37.47 0.18
C PRO A 24 10.47 -36.28 0.28
N LEU A 25 9.21 -36.54 0.62
CA LEU A 25 8.20 -35.50 0.81
C LEU A 25 8.48 -34.70 2.09
N ASP A 26 8.75 -35.37 3.21
CA ASP A 26 9.03 -34.68 4.48
C ASP A 26 10.34 -33.88 4.44
N THR A 27 11.38 -34.42 3.79
CA THR A 27 12.65 -33.69 3.57
C THR A 27 12.46 -32.46 2.69
N SER A 28 11.58 -32.50 1.68
CA SER A 28 11.25 -31.31 0.87
C SER A 28 10.50 -30.22 1.65
N LEU A 29 9.82 -30.59 2.73
CA LEU A 29 9.08 -29.68 3.60
C LEU A 29 9.94 -29.10 4.72
N ARG A 30 11.23 -29.47 4.81
CA ARG A 30 12.17 -29.01 5.84
C ARG A 30 13.33 -28.25 5.21
N CYS A 31 13.86 -27.29 5.95
CA CYS A 31 15.06 -26.56 5.54
C CYS A 31 16.28 -27.50 5.56
N GLY A 32 16.95 -27.71 4.43
CA GLY A 32 18.13 -28.59 4.32
C GLY A 32 19.38 -28.17 5.11
N LEU A 33 19.34 -27.01 5.79
CA LEU A 33 20.42 -26.53 6.66
C LEU A 33 20.11 -26.71 8.15
N CYS A 34 18.85 -26.64 8.56
CA CYS A 34 18.47 -26.67 9.98
C CYS A 34 17.37 -27.69 10.32
N TYR A 35 16.90 -28.47 9.35
CA TYR A 35 15.93 -29.57 9.47
C TYR A 35 14.57 -29.21 10.11
N LYS A 36 14.28 -27.92 10.30
CA LYS A 36 12.97 -27.42 10.74
C LYS A 36 11.97 -27.38 9.58
N LYS A 37 10.69 -27.65 9.89
CA LYS A 37 9.58 -27.55 8.93
C LYS A 37 9.50 -26.12 8.40
N ALA A 38 9.42 -25.97 7.08
CA ALA A 38 9.43 -24.68 6.39
C ALA A 38 8.17 -23.83 6.64
N PHE A 39 7.07 -24.45 7.10
CA PHE A 39 5.77 -23.79 7.24
C PHE A 39 5.29 -23.56 8.68
N ASP A 40 6.01 -24.08 9.69
CA ASP A 40 5.72 -23.81 11.11
C ASP A 40 6.68 -22.75 11.70
N ALA A 41 7.30 -21.95 10.83
CA ALA A 41 8.03 -20.76 11.26
C ALA A 41 7.00 -19.72 11.72
N GLU A 42 6.62 -19.80 12.99
CA GLU A 42 6.33 -18.60 13.77
C GLU A 42 7.37 -17.56 13.35
N LEU A 43 6.91 -16.42 12.85
CA LEU A 43 7.76 -15.41 12.22
C LEU A 43 8.70 -14.83 13.29
N VAL A 44 9.77 -15.54 13.61
CA VAL A 44 10.79 -15.08 14.54
C VAL A 44 11.55 -14.01 13.80
N ALA A 45 11.18 -12.76 14.07
CA ALA A 45 11.91 -11.59 13.59
C ALA A 45 13.38 -11.81 13.93
N GLN A 46 14.26 -11.88 12.92
CA GLN A 46 15.69 -11.94 13.17
C GLN A 46 16.12 -10.54 13.61
N PRO A 47 16.41 -10.33 14.92
CA PRO A 47 16.64 -8.98 15.44
C PRO A 47 17.89 -8.35 14.82
N ALA A 48 18.86 -9.17 14.39
CA ALA A 48 20.04 -8.72 13.65
C ALA A 48 19.68 -8.13 12.27
N LEU A 49 18.72 -8.74 11.57
CA LEU A 49 18.31 -8.31 10.23
C LEU A 49 17.44 -7.04 10.31
N GLU A 50 16.57 -6.96 11.32
CA GLU A 50 15.82 -5.73 11.62
C GLU A 50 16.72 -4.58 12.08
N ALA A 51 17.73 -4.85 12.92
CA ALA A 51 18.72 -3.87 13.32
C ALA A 51 19.54 -3.36 12.12
N ALA A 52 19.92 -4.25 11.20
CA ALA A 52 20.60 -3.86 9.96
C ALA A 52 19.69 -3.03 9.05
N ALA A 53 18.43 -3.41 8.89
CA ALA A 53 17.45 -2.66 8.11
C ALA A 53 17.17 -1.27 8.72
N ASN A 54 17.09 -1.17 10.05
CA ASN A 54 16.90 0.09 10.74
C ASN A 54 18.15 0.98 10.65
N HIS A 55 19.36 0.43 10.79
CA HIS A 55 20.60 1.16 10.50
C HIS A 55 20.60 1.72 9.08
N TRP A 56 20.23 0.93 8.08
CA TRP A 56 20.11 1.39 6.70
C TRP A 56 19.05 2.49 6.51
N ARG A 57 17.93 2.43 7.23
CA ARG A 57 16.88 3.46 7.21
C ARG A 57 17.32 4.76 7.87
N HIS A 58 18.05 4.70 8.99
CA HIS A 58 18.62 5.87 9.67
C HIS A 58 19.77 6.49 8.88
N ALA A 59 20.67 5.68 8.31
CA ALA A 59 21.76 6.14 7.46
C ALA A 59 21.28 6.81 6.15
N ARG A 60 20.04 6.54 5.72
CA ARG A 60 19.43 7.15 4.53
C ARG A 60 18.84 8.53 4.79
N ARG A 61 18.76 9.01 6.04
CA ARG A 61 18.41 10.41 6.31
C ARG A 61 19.68 11.27 6.19
N LEU A 62 19.69 12.09 5.13
CA LEU A 62 20.60 13.21 4.86
C LEU A 62 22.00 12.87 4.32
N ARG A 63 22.05 12.15 3.19
CA ARG A 63 23.07 12.48 2.17
C ARG A 63 22.37 13.11 0.96
N PRO A 64 22.58 14.41 0.68
CA PRO A 64 22.29 14.95 -0.64
C PRO A 64 23.02 14.08 -1.66
N ARG A 65 22.29 13.55 -2.63
CA ARG A 65 22.88 12.87 -3.78
C ARG A 65 23.67 13.93 -4.55
N LYS A 66 24.95 14.13 -4.20
CA LYS A 66 25.90 14.81 -5.08
C LYS A 66 25.94 13.94 -6.32
N ARG A 67 25.32 14.42 -7.41
CA ARG A 67 25.48 13.78 -8.73
C ARG A 67 26.98 13.74 -8.95
N ALA A 68 27.57 12.54 -8.88
CA ALA A 68 28.89 12.34 -9.42
C ALA A 68 28.78 12.69 -10.90
N ALA A 69 29.50 13.72 -11.33
CA ALA A 69 29.84 13.85 -12.73
C ALA A 69 30.56 12.55 -13.09
N VAL A 70 29.94 11.76 -13.94
CA VAL A 70 30.62 10.63 -14.57
C VAL A 70 31.61 11.25 -15.54
N ASP A 71 32.89 10.96 -15.33
CA ASP A 71 33.96 11.27 -16.28
C ASP A 71 33.63 10.60 -17.62
N ASP A 72 33.62 11.43 -18.66
CA ASP A 72 33.46 11.07 -20.07
C ASP A 72 34.58 10.11 -20.50
N LEU A 73 34.28 8.82 -20.51
CA LEU A 73 35.02 7.83 -21.30
C LEU A 73 34.29 7.67 -22.64
N ASP A 74 34.77 8.43 -23.63
CA ASP A 74 34.92 8.10 -25.07
C ASP A 74 33.95 7.10 -25.73
N GLY A 75 32.67 7.11 -25.33
CA GLY A 75 31.56 6.48 -26.04
C GLY A 75 30.74 7.57 -26.72
N GLU A 76 30.62 7.49 -28.04
CA GLU A 76 29.76 8.37 -28.84
C GLU A 76 28.38 8.50 -28.15
N HIS A 77 28.09 9.69 -27.61
CA HIS A 77 26.88 9.96 -26.87
C HIS A 77 25.69 9.91 -27.83
N VAL A 78 25.13 8.71 -28.03
CA VAL A 78 23.92 8.50 -28.81
C VAL A 78 22.79 9.18 -28.06
N ASP A 79 22.35 10.33 -28.57
CA ASP A 79 21.27 11.11 -28.00
C ASP A 79 19.96 10.33 -28.18
N TYR A 80 19.60 9.50 -27.19
CA TYR A 80 18.39 8.66 -27.20
C TYR A 80 17.08 9.45 -27.41
N ARG A 81 17.11 10.77 -27.30
CA ARG A 81 16.00 11.69 -27.57
C ARG A 81 15.84 12.09 -29.04
N ALA A 82 16.83 11.81 -29.88
CA ALA A 82 16.82 12.10 -31.31
C ALA A 82 16.39 10.90 -32.18
N LEU A 83 16.06 9.75 -31.57
CA LEU A 83 15.55 8.59 -32.28
C LEU A 83 14.16 8.91 -32.82
N ASP A 84 14.06 9.03 -34.14
CA ASP A 84 12.81 9.22 -34.85
C ASP A 84 12.07 7.89 -35.04
N ALA A 85 10.80 7.96 -35.48
CA ALA A 85 9.97 6.78 -35.71
C ALA A 85 10.52 5.83 -36.79
N SER A 86 11.55 6.25 -37.54
CA SER A 86 12.28 5.48 -38.56
C SER A 86 13.57 4.83 -38.04
N THR A 87 13.87 4.97 -36.76
CA THR A 87 15.01 4.28 -36.16
C THR A 87 14.72 2.77 -36.14
N LEU A 88 15.44 2.03 -36.98
CA LEU A 88 15.36 0.57 -37.04
C LEU A 88 16.06 -0.06 -35.82
N VAL A 89 15.33 -0.97 -35.17
CA VAL A 89 15.75 -1.72 -33.99
C VAL A 89 15.48 -3.20 -34.21
N GLN A 90 16.35 -4.06 -33.69
CA GLN A 90 16.21 -5.51 -33.84
C GLN A 90 15.39 -6.12 -32.72
N CYS A 91 14.44 -7.00 -33.08
CA CYS A 91 13.69 -7.79 -32.11
C CYS A 91 14.59 -8.85 -31.47
N PRO A 92 14.71 -8.95 -30.13
CA PRO A 92 15.58 -9.92 -29.47
C PRO A 92 15.09 -11.38 -29.56
N ILE A 93 13.86 -11.60 -30.04
CA ILE A 93 13.23 -12.93 -30.11
C ILE A 93 13.39 -13.53 -31.52
N CYS A 94 13.09 -12.76 -32.56
CA CYS A 94 13.13 -13.21 -33.96
C CYS A 94 14.24 -12.57 -34.79
N GLN A 95 14.99 -11.61 -34.23
CA GLN A 95 16.11 -10.90 -34.86
C GLN A 95 15.76 -10.11 -36.12
N HIS A 96 14.46 -9.88 -36.38
CA HIS A 96 14.01 -9.01 -37.47
C HIS A 96 14.13 -7.52 -37.10
N GLU A 97 14.45 -6.71 -38.09
CA GLU A 97 14.58 -5.25 -37.98
C GLU A 97 13.22 -4.58 -38.19
N PHE A 98 12.83 -3.75 -37.23
CA PHE A 98 11.58 -3.01 -37.26
C PHE A 98 11.83 -1.56 -36.86
N ASP A 99 11.01 -0.65 -37.38
CA ASP A 99 10.89 0.69 -36.80
C ASP A 99 10.51 0.59 -35.32
N ALA A 100 11.06 1.47 -34.48
CA ALA A 100 10.84 1.43 -33.03
C ALA A 100 9.35 1.42 -32.62
N ALA A 101 8.48 2.07 -33.40
CA ALA A 101 7.03 2.05 -33.18
C ALA A 101 6.40 0.70 -33.56
N THR A 102 6.86 0.09 -34.66
CA THR A 102 6.35 -1.18 -35.18
C THR A 102 6.84 -2.37 -34.35
N LEU A 103 8.03 -2.27 -33.76
CA LEU A 103 8.58 -3.30 -32.87
C LEU A 103 7.65 -3.56 -31.67
N ASN A 104 7.09 -2.51 -31.06
CA ASN A 104 6.22 -2.68 -29.90
C ASN A 104 4.95 -3.45 -30.26
N GLU A 105 4.36 -3.17 -31.43
CA GLU A 105 3.21 -3.90 -31.94
C GLU A 105 3.56 -5.35 -32.29
N HIS A 106 4.74 -5.60 -32.86
CA HIS A 106 5.23 -6.96 -33.14
C HIS A 106 5.41 -7.77 -31.84
N LEU A 107 5.99 -7.17 -30.79
CA LEU A 107 6.11 -7.81 -29.47
C LEU A 107 4.75 -8.13 -28.86
N ASP A 108 3.75 -7.25 -29.02
CA ASP A 108 2.39 -7.45 -28.51
C ASP A 108 1.60 -8.53 -29.29
N ARG A 109 1.88 -8.71 -30.59
CA ARG A 109 1.26 -9.73 -31.45
C ARG A 109 1.92 -11.10 -31.34
N GLY A 110 3.17 -11.15 -30.89
CA GLY A 110 4.00 -12.34 -30.80
C GLY A 110 4.72 -12.63 -32.12
N CYS A 111 5.95 -13.11 -32.03
CA CYS A 111 6.80 -13.37 -33.19
C CYS A 111 6.30 -14.57 -34.01
N GLY A 112 5.58 -14.33 -35.11
CA GLY A 112 5.15 -15.35 -36.06
C GLY A 112 6.10 -15.47 -37.26
N LEU A 113 6.09 -16.62 -37.94
CA LEU A 113 6.90 -16.88 -39.15
C LEU A 113 6.41 -16.15 -40.41
N ASP A 114 5.30 -15.42 -40.33
CA ASP A 114 4.60 -14.79 -41.46
C ASP A 114 4.38 -13.28 -41.27
N ASP A 115 5.29 -12.57 -40.61
CA ASP A 115 5.25 -11.10 -40.60
C ASP A 115 5.83 -10.54 -41.92
N PRO A 116 5.12 -9.65 -42.64
CA PRO A 116 5.57 -9.14 -43.92
C PRO A 116 6.81 -8.26 -43.75
N HIS A 117 7.92 -8.68 -44.36
CA HIS A 117 9.15 -7.92 -44.53
C HIS A 117 8.84 -6.47 -44.97
N PRO A 118 9.42 -5.43 -44.36
CA PRO A 118 9.47 -4.12 -44.99
C PRO A 118 10.43 -4.20 -46.17
N ALA A 119 9.89 -4.48 -47.36
CA ALA A 119 10.63 -4.31 -48.60
C ALA A 119 10.97 -2.83 -48.75
N SER A 120 12.26 -2.52 -48.73
CA SER A 120 12.80 -1.23 -49.16
C SER A 120 12.19 -0.82 -50.50
N SER A 121 11.44 0.29 -50.54
CA SER A 121 11.43 1.20 -51.70
C SER A 121 10.64 2.48 -51.42
N SER A 122 11.35 3.58 -51.62
CA SER A 122 10.87 4.95 -51.71
C SER A 122 9.63 5.12 -52.60
N ALA A 123 8.59 5.80 -52.11
CA ALA A 123 7.71 6.61 -52.95
C ALA A 123 6.96 7.67 -52.10
N LEU A 124 7.42 8.91 -52.25
CA LEU A 124 6.71 10.19 -52.17
C LEU A 124 5.18 10.11 -51.99
N SER A 125 4.65 10.81 -50.98
CA SER A 125 3.52 11.74 -51.15
C SER A 125 3.33 12.63 -49.91
N SER A 126 3.78 13.87 -50.04
CA SER A 126 3.33 14.98 -49.21
C SER A 126 1.99 15.48 -49.74
N THR A 127 0.91 15.31 -48.99
CA THR A 127 -0.26 16.20 -49.06
C THR A 127 -0.80 16.47 -47.67
N ALA A 128 -0.96 17.75 -47.40
CA ALA A 128 -1.27 18.33 -46.12
C ALA A 128 -2.70 18.05 -45.62
N SER A 129 -2.82 17.97 -44.30
CA SER A 129 -3.89 18.53 -43.47
C SER A 129 -5.34 18.09 -43.76
N SER A 130 -5.83 17.10 -42.98
CA SER A 130 -7.14 17.13 -42.32
C SER A 130 -7.49 15.81 -41.61
N LYS A 131 -7.91 15.92 -40.34
CA LYS A 131 -8.70 14.96 -39.54
C LYS A 131 -7.95 13.78 -38.90
N MET A 132 -7.35 14.09 -37.76
CA MET A 132 -6.98 13.16 -36.69
C MET A 132 -8.20 12.54 -35.99
N ASP A 133 -9.07 11.78 -36.68
CA ASP A 133 -10.19 11.08 -36.00
C ASP A 133 -10.60 9.73 -36.63
N SER A 134 -9.82 9.19 -37.58
CA SER A 134 -10.21 7.96 -38.30
C SER A 134 -9.73 6.64 -37.67
N TRP A 135 -8.91 6.65 -36.61
CA TRP A 135 -8.28 5.42 -36.08
C TRP A 135 -9.03 4.78 -34.91
N LEU A 136 -10.09 5.41 -34.40
CA LEU A 136 -10.93 4.85 -33.34
C LEU A 136 -12.18 4.09 -33.84
N ARG A 137 -12.37 3.93 -35.16
CA ARG A 137 -13.58 3.30 -35.69
C ARG A 137 -13.26 2.00 -36.44
N ARG A 138 -13.09 0.92 -35.67
CA ARG A 138 -13.29 -0.44 -36.18
C ARG A 138 -14.81 -0.66 -36.33
N PRO A 139 -15.35 -1.10 -37.47
CA PRO A 139 -16.75 -1.47 -37.57
C PRO A 139 -16.94 -2.80 -36.82
N SER A 140 -17.25 -2.71 -35.53
CA SER A 140 -17.67 -3.87 -34.74
C SER A 140 -19.12 -4.22 -35.10
N MET A 141 -19.29 -5.21 -35.97
CA MET A 141 -20.53 -5.96 -36.03
C MET A 141 -20.77 -6.57 -34.64
N THR A 142 -21.94 -6.26 -34.06
CA THR A 142 -22.39 -6.50 -32.68
C THR A 142 -21.80 -5.55 -31.62
N HIS A 143 -22.47 -4.42 -31.40
CA HIS A 143 -22.25 -3.53 -30.27
C HIS A 143 -22.83 -4.15 -28.99
N GLN A 144 -21.97 -4.77 -28.19
CA GLN A 144 -22.13 -4.73 -26.73
C GLN A 144 -20.97 -3.89 -26.19
N PRO A 145 -21.22 -2.74 -25.54
CA PRO A 145 -20.15 -1.91 -25.00
C PRO A 145 -19.38 -2.69 -23.94
N SER A 146 -18.08 -2.93 -24.17
CA SER A 146 -17.22 -3.53 -23.15
C SER A 146 -17.17 -2.61 -21.92
N PRO A 147 -17.27 -3.17 -20.70
CA PRO A 147 -17.31 -2.36 -19.48
C PRO A 147 -15.99 -1.60 -19.29
N LYS A 148 -16.07 -0.28 -19.10
CA LYS A 148 -14.92 0.61 -18.98
C LYS A 148 -14.33 0.53 -17.57
N ARG A 149 -13.00 0.41 -17.48
CA ARG A 149 -12.29 0.50 -16.19
C ARG A 149 -12.51 1.85 -15.53
N LEU A 150 -12.69 1.85 -14.21
CA LEU A 150 -12.84 3.07 -13.42
C LEU A 150 -11.46 3.60 -13.03
N THR A 151 -11.25 4.91 -13.20
CA THR A 151 -10.01 5.57 -12.77
C THR A 151 -10.19 6.21 -11.40
N ARG A 152 -9.13 6.17 -10.59
CA ARG A 152 -9.15 6.75 -9.25
C ARG A 152 -8.87 8.26 -9.30
N PRO A 153 -9.84 9.13 -8.93
CA PRO A 153 -9.63 10.57 -8.96
C PRO A 153 -8.78 11.03 -7.77
N GLN A 154 -8.17 12.21 -7.89
CA GLN A 154 -7.49 12.85 -6.76
C GLN A 154 -8.51 13.43 -5.77
N TYR A 155 -8.83 12.67 -4.72
CA TYR A 155 -9.93 12.98 -3.78
C TYR A 155 -9.77 14.30 -3.01
N GLN A 156 -8.54 14.72 -2.72
CA GLN A 156 -8.29 15.93 -1.92
C GLN A 156 -8.79 17.20 -2.63
N LEU A 157 -8.76 17.22 -3.96
CA LEU A 157 -9.24 18.32 -4.78
C LEU A 157 -10.75 18.23 -5.07
N LYS A 158 -11.42 17.17 -4.64
CA LYS A 158 -12.85 16.99 -4.85
C LYS A 158 -13.62 17.54 -3.66
N SER A 159 -14.62 18.37 -3.96
CA SER A 159 -15.58 18.80 -2.97
C SER A 159 -16.49 17.64 -2.56
N GLU A 160 -17.13 17.73 -1.40
CA GLU A 160 -18.10 16.72 -0.97
C GLU A 160 -19.27 16.60 -1.96
N LYS A 161 -19.71 17.72 -2.55
CA LYS A 161 -20.75 17.74 -3.59
C LYS A 161 -20.33 16.92 -4.81
N ASP A 162 -19.08 17.03 -5.24
CA ASP A 162 -18.56 16.27 -6.38
C ASP A 162 -18.43 14.78 -6.06
N LEU A 163 -18.03 14.44 -4.84
CA LEU A 163 -17.97 13.05 -4.37
C LEU A 163 -19.36 12.40 -4.37
N ARG A 164 -20.41 13.12 -3.92
CA ARG A 164 -21.79 12.64 -4.01
C ARG A 164 -22.23 12.42 -5.45
N LYS A 165 -21.95 13.36 -6.36
CA LYS A 165 -22.24 13.21 -7.80
C LYS A 165 -21.56 11.99 -8.43
N MET A 166 -20.30 11.73 -8.08
CA MET A 166 -19.57 10.56 -8.59
C MET A 166 -20.17 9.24 -8.07
N LEU A 167 -20.58 9.19 -6.80
CA LEU A 167 -21.25 8.02 -6.24
C LEU A 167 -22.64 7.81 -6.85
N GLU A 168 -23.40 8.88 -7.06
CA GLU A 168 -24.72 8.86 -7.69
C GLU A 168 -24.66 8.37 -9.15
N ALA A 169 -23.64 8.80 -9.90
CA ALA A 169 -23.38 8.31 -11.26
C ALA A 169 -23.09 6.78 -11.32
N LEU A 170 -22.67 6.19 -10.20
CA LEU A 170 -22.42 4.74 -10.06
C LEU A 170 -23.59 4.01 -9.37
N GLU A 171 -24.69 4.73 -9.09
CA GLU A 171 -25.85 4.30 -8.31
C GLU A 171 -25.46 3.75 -6.93
N LEU A 172 -24.52 4.43 -6.26
CA LEU A 172 -24.08 4.12 -4.91
C LEU A 172 -24.66 5.13 -3.92
N PRO A 173 -24.89 4.74 -2.65
CA PRO A 173 -25.32 5.66 -1.62
C PRO A 173 -24.34 6.84 -1.49
N ALA A 174 -24.88 8.06 -1.40
CA ALA A 174 -24.11 9.30 -1.26
C ALA A 174 -24.20 9.90 0.16
N SER A 175 -24.56 9.08 1.16
CA SER A 175 -24.68 9.47 2.56
C SER A 175 -23.36 9.31 3.33
N GLY A 176 -23.21 10.08 4.40
CA GLY A 176 -22.07 10.05 5.32
C GLY A 176 -21.14 11.26 5.18
N THR A 177 -20.05 11.24 5.96
CA THR A 177 -18.99 12.26 5.94
C THR A 177 -18.17 12.18 4.64
N LYS A 178 -17.43 13.24 4.32
CA LYS A 178 -16.54 13.28 3.15
C LYS A 178 -15.62 12.06 3.06
N ASP A 179 -15.03 11.63 4.17
CA ASP A 179 -14.15 10.46 4.23
C ASP A 179 -14.89 9.17 3.87
N ARG A 180 -16.14 9.00 4.34
CA ARG A 180 -16.98 7.86 3.95
C ARG A 180 -17.29 7.83 2.47
N LEU A 181 -17.53 8.99 1.85
CA LEU A 181 -17.74 9.07 0.41
C LEU A 181 -16.46 8.67 -0.36
N ILE A 182 -15.30 9.14 0.10
CA ILE A 182 -13.99 8.82 -0.49
C ILE A 182 -13.72 7.32 -0.39
N ASP A 183 -13.89 6.74 0.78
CA ASP A 183 -13.62 5.33 1.06
C ASP A 183 -14.56 4.41 0.29
N ARG A 184 -15.86 4.73 0.25
CA ARG A 184 -16.86 4.02 -0.55
C ARG A 184 -16.47 4.02 -2.03
N HIS A 185 -16.17 5.18 -2.60
CA HIS A 185 -15.78 5.28 -3.99
C HIS A 185 -14.46 4.56 -4.26
N ARG A 186 -13.46 4.70 -3.37
CA ARG A 186 -12.17 3.99 -3.47
C ARG A 186 -12.37 2.49 -3.51
N HIS A 187 -13.12 1.96 -2.56
CA HIS A 187 -13.37 0.53 -2.46
C HIS A 187 -14.14 0.02 -3.68
N TRP A 188 -15.15 0.78 -4.14
CA TRP A 188 -15.88 0.43 -5.35
C TRP A 188 -14.99 0.36 -6.59
N VAL A 189 -14.11 1.35 -6.80
CA VAL A 189 -13.16 1.34 -7.92
C VAL A 189 -12.27 0.08 -7.88
N ASN A 190 -11.73 -0.25 -6.70
CA ASN A 190 -10.90 -1.43 -6.54
C ASN A 190 -11.69 -2.73 -6.81
N LEU A 191 -12.88 -2.85 -6.22
CA LEU A 191 -13.74 -4.02 -6.34
C LEU A 191 -14.21 -4.24 -7.78
N TYR A 192 -14.63 -3.16 -8.44
CA TYR A 192 -15.11 -3.18 -9.82
C TYR A 192 -13.97 -3.49 -10.79
N ASN A 193 -12.81 -2.85 -10.66
CA ASN A 193 -11.67 -3.12 -11.54
C ASN A 193 -11.13 -4.54 -11.34
N ALA A 194 -11.04 -5.03 -10.10
CA ALA A 194 -10.67 -6.43 -9.83
C ALA A 194 -11.67 -7.42 -10.49
N ASN A 195 -12.96 -7.09 -10.49
CA ASN A 195 -13.97 -7.87 -11.19
C ASN A 195 -13.82 -7.81 -12.72
N LEU A 196 -13.35 -6.69 -13.28
CA LEU A 196 -13.03 -6.60 -14.72
C LEU A 196 -11.81 -7.44 -15.09
N ASP A 197 -10.83 -7.50 -14.19
CA ASP A 197 -9.59 -8.26 -14.35
C ASP A 197 -9.83 -9.77 -14.25
N ALA A 198 -10.90 -10.19 -13.58
CA ALA A 198 -11.33 -11.58 -13.57
C ALA A 198 -11.78 -12.05 -14.97
N ALA A 199 -11.57 -13.35 -15.24
CA ALA A 199 -12.04 -14.00 -16.45
C ALA A 199 -13.56 -13.80 -16.62
N PRO A 200 -14.08 -13.62 -17.85
CA PRO A 200 -15.51 -13.34 -18.08
C PRO A 200 -16.48 -14.28 -17.37
N ALA A 201 -16.12 -15.57 -17.25
CA ALA A 201 -16.91 -16.59 -16.57
C ALA A 201 -16.99 -16.44 -15.04
N LEU A 202 -16.03 -15.75 -14.42
CA LEU A 202 -15.94 -15.54 -12.96
C LEU A 202 -16.38 -14.14 -12.54
N ARG A 203 -16.80 -13.28 -13.48
CA ARG A 203 -17.22 -11.93 -13.15
C ARG A 203 -18.52 -11.94 -12.36
N ALA A 204 -18.49 -11.31 -11.20
CA ALA A 204 -19.66 -11.03 -10.40
C ALA A 204 -20.54 -9.95 -11.06
N SER A 205 -21.84 -10.06 -10.85
CA SER A 205 -22.82 -9.07 -11.28
C SER A 205 -22.72 -7.78 -10.44
N ILE A 206 -23.12 -6.65 -11.02
CA ILE A 206 -23.11 -5.34 -10.33
C ILE A 206 -23.86 -5.40 -8.96
N PRO A 207 -25.04 -6.03 -8.83
CA PRO A 207 -25.71 -6.17 -7.53
C PRO A 207 -24.89 -6.96 -6.50
N SER A 208 -24.14 -7.99 -6.93
CA SER A 208 -23.26 -8.76 -6.06
C SER A 208 -22.10 -7.88 -5.55
N LEU A 209 -21.48 -7.09 -6.44
CA LEU A 209 -20.44 -6.12 -6.05
C LEU A 209 -21.00 -5.10 -5.04
N ARG A 210 -22.24 -4.61 -5.23
CA ARG A 210 -22.89 -3.70 -4.27
C ARG A 210 -23.13 -4.37 -2.91
N LYS A 211 -23.46 -5.66 -2.90
CA LYS A 211 -23.59 -6.44 -1.65
C LYS A 211 -22.23 -6.57 -0.94
N GLN A 212 -21.17 -6.86 -1.67
CA GLN A 212 -19.81 -6.94 -1.14
C GLN A 212 -19.34 -5.58 -0.59
N LEU A 213 -19.59 -4.48 -1.30
CA LEU A 213 -19.31 -3.13 -0.81
C LEU A 213 -20.01 -2.85 0.53
N ARG A 214 -21.31 -3.18 0.66
CA ARG A 214 -22.06 -3.00 1.92
C ARG A 214 -21.54 -3.88 3.06
N GLN A 215 -21.09 -5.10 2.77
CA GLN A 215 -20.47 -5.98 3.77
C GLN A 215 -19.14 -5.40 4.25
N TRP A 216 -18.33 -4.89 3.33
CA TRP A 216 -17.09 -4.22 3.65
C TRP A 216 -17.32 -2.97 4.50
N GLU A 217 -18.31 -2.13 4.18
CA GLU A 217 -18.66 -0.96 4.98
C GLU A 217 -19.02 -1.33 6.43
N ARG A 218 -19.83 -2.38 6.63
CA ARG A 218 -20.16 -2.87 7.98
C ARG A 218 -18.93 -3.39 8.73
N ALA A 219 -18.07 -4.14 8.06
CA ALA A 219 -16.84 -4.64 8.66
C ALA A 219 -15.87 -3.50 9.05
N GLN A 220 -15.83 -2.41 8.27
CA GLN A 220 -15.08 -1.21 8.63
C GLN A 220 -15.65 -0.55 9.89
N ASP A 221 -16.98 -0.42 9.99
CA ASP A 221 -17.65 0.15 11.17
C ASP A 221 -17.37 -0.66 12.44
N GLU A 222 -17.48 -1.99 12.33
CA GLU A 222 -17.15 -2.92 13.41
C GLU A 222 -15.68 -2.84 13.80
N SER A 223 -14.76 -2.73 12.83
CA SER A 223 -13.32 -2.58 13.10
C SER A 223 -13.00 -1.28 13.84
N LEU A 224 -13.62 -0.16 13.44
CA LEU A 224 -13.42 1.14 14.10
C LEU A 224 -13.99 1.13 15.52
N CYS A 225 -15.20 0.61 15.69
CA CYS A 225 -15.85 0.46 17.01
C CYS A 225 -15.06 -0.48 17.93
N SER A 226 -14.55 -1.60 17.40
CA SER A 226 -13.76 -2.55 18.18
C SER A 226 -12.45 -1.94 18.65
N LYS A 227 -11.77 -1.16 17.80
CA LYS A 227 -10.55 -0.43 18.18
C LYS A 227 -10.83 0.57 19.31
N THR A 228 -11.89 1.36 19.22
CA THR A 228 -12.25 2.29 20.29
C THR A 228 -12.62 1.57 21.60
N ILE A 229 -13.37 0.47 21.53
CA ILE A 229 -13.75 -0.32 22.70
C ILE A 229 -12.52 -0.96 23.36
N THR A 230 -11.59 -1.52 22.59
CA THR A 230 -10.37 -2.12 23.14
C THR A 230 -9.49 -1.08 23.84
N THR A 231 -9.30 0.10 23.25
CA THR A 231 -8.55 1.18 23.89
C THR A 231 -9.19 1.66 25.19
N GLU A 232 -10.51 1.76 25.24
CA GLU A 232 -11.23 2.19 26.43
C GLU A 232 -11.14 1.14 27.55
N LYS A 233 -11.34 -0.14 27.22
CA LYS A 233 -11.17 -1.23 28.19
C LYS A 233 -9.74 -1.32 28.72
N GLN A 234 -8.74 -1.15 27.85
CA GLN A 234 -7.34 -1.13 28.25
C GLN A 234 -7.04 0.05 29.18
N ALA A 235 -7.56 1.24 28.87
CA ALA A 235 -7.42 2.42 29.73
C ALA A 235 -8.06 2.18 31.11
N GLN A 236 -9.27 1.63 31.15
CA GLN A 236 -9.95 1.30 32.41
C GLN A 236 -9.20 0.24 33.22
N SER A 237 -8.69 -0.82 32.59
CA SER A 237 -7.89 -1.84 33.27
C SER A 237 -6.60 -1.26 33.84
N TRP A 238 -5.96 -0.34 33.10
CA TRP A 238 -4.73 0.29 33.51
C TRP A 238 -4.95 1.24 34.69
N LEU A 239 -6.02 2.04 34.66
CA LEU A 239 -6.43 2.90 35.78
C LEU A 239 -6.71 2.08 37.04
N LYS A 240 -7.40 0.94 36.89
CA LYS A 240 -7.70 0.05 38.01
C LYS A 240 -6.43 -0.58 38.61
N ALA A 241 -5.49 -1.02 37.77
CA ALA A 241 -4.22 -1.59 38.21
C ALA A 241 -3.32 -0.56 38.93
N ASN A 242 -3.47 0.73 38.63
CA ASN A 242 -2.68 1.81 39.21
C ASN A 242 -3.45 2.64 40.25
N GLN A 243 -4.61 2.17 40.72
CA GLN A 243 -5.49 2.96 41.58
C GLN A 243 -4.79 3.38 42.90
N ASP A 244 -4.02 2.47 43.50
CA ASP A 244 -3.33 2.73 44.77
C ASP A 244 -2.15 3.70 44.62
N THR A 245 -1.44 3.63 43.49
CA THR A 245 -0.33 4.57 43.20
C THR A 245 -0.87 5.98 43.02
N TYR A 246 -1.99 6.14 42.31
CA TYR A 246 -2.69 7.41 42.20
C TYR A 246 -3.22 7.93 43.53
N ALA A 247 -3.78 7.06 44.37
CA ALA A 247 -4.26 7.44 45.70
C ALA A 247 -3.12 7.95 46.60
N SER A 248 -1.95 7.27 46.58
CA SER A 248 -0.76 7.68 47.33
C SER A 248 -0.22 9.04 46.85
N LEU A 249 -0.08 9.22 45.54
CA LEU A 249 0.37 10.50 44.96
C LEU A 249 -0.60 11.65 45.28
N ALA A 250 -1.91 11.40 45.20
CA ALA A 250 -2.91 12.40 45.56
C ALA A 250 -2.85 12.78 47.05
N ALA A 251 -2.62 11.80 47.93
CA ALA A 251 -2.45 12.06 49.36
C ALA A 251 -1.19 12.89 49.65
N GLN A 252 -0.07 12.56 49.01
CA GLN A 252 1.18 13.34 49.11
C GLN A 252 0.98 14.78 48.63
N ALA A 253 0.32 14.98 47.49
CA ALA A 253 0.02 16.32 46.98
C ALA A 253 -0.83 17.13 47.97
N ARG A 254 -1.89 16.54 48.54
CA ARG A 254 -2.70 17.20 49.57
C ARG A 254 -1.90 17.54 50.83
N ALA A 255 -1.01 16.64 51.26
CA ALA A 255 -0.13 16.89 52.40
C ALA A 255 0.84 18.07 52.14
N THR A 256 1.38 18.19 50.93
CA THR A 256 2.25 19.33 50.57
C THR A 256 1.50 20.66 50.54
N LEU A 257 0.24 20.68 50.09
CA LEU A 257 -0.60 21.88 50.14
C LEU A 257 -0.87 22.28 51.59
N HIS A 258 -1.28 21.33 52.44
CA HIS A 258 -1.53 21.61 53.86
C HIS A 258 -0.26 22.05 54.60
N ALA A 259 0.90 21.50 54.27
CA ALA A 259 2.19 21.93 54.83
C ALA A 259 2.59 23.35 54.39
N SER A 260 2.20 23.76 53.18
CA SER A 260 2.42 25.13 52.69
C SER A 260 1.50 26.15 53.38
N GLU A 261 0.24 25.78 53.65
CA GLU A 261 -0.73 26.61 54.38
C GLU A 261 -0.33 26.79 55.85
N THR A 262 0.16 25.73 56.51
CA THR A 262 0.63 25.82 57.90
C THR A 262 1.93 26.58 58.03
N LYS A 263 2.85 26.49 57.05
CA LYS A 263 4.05 27.35 57.00
C LYS A 263 3.72 28.83 56.81
N TYR A 264 2.71 29.16 56.01
CA TYR A 264 2.26 30.55 55.84
C TYR A 264 1.55 31.09 57.09
N SER A 265 0.92 30.21 57.90
CA SER A 265 0.19 30.60 59.12
C SER A 265 1.02 30.59 60.40
N ALA A 266 2.21 29.94 60.40
CA ALA A 266 3.08 29.80 61.57
C ALA A 266 4.14 30.92 61.71
N ASP A 267 4.10 31.96 60.86
CA ASP A 267 4.99 33.11 60.96
C ASP A 267 4.20 34.39 61.35
N PRO A 268 3.98 34.66 62.65
CA PRO A 268 3.58 35.97 63.12
C PRO A 268 4.82 36.79 63.48
N SER A 269 5.08 37.82 62.65
CA SER A 269 6.01 38.96 62.83
C SER A 269 7.39 38.86 62.17
N THR A 270 7.50 39.55 61.03
CA THR A 270 8.40 40.72 60.99
C THR A 270 7.69 41.85 60.25
N GLY A 271 7.57 43.00 60.92
CA GLY A 271 6.74 44.12 60.49
C GLY A 271 7.30 44.94 59.32
N GLY A 272 6.35 45.60 58.65
CA GLY A 272 6.40 46.97 58.13
C GLY A 272 7.56 47.40 57.24
N GLN A 273 7.23 47.79 56.00
CA GLN A 273 7.38 49.18 55.58
C GLN A 273 6.59 49.46 54.29
N ASP A 274 5.64 50.39 54.42
CA ASP A 274 5.02 51.11 53.31
C ASP A 274 6.11 51.72 52.42
N SER A 275 6.05 51.44 51.11
CA SER A 275 6.71 52.25 50.09
C SER A 275 5.81 52.39 48.87
N ASN A 276 4.98 53.42 48.95
CA ASN A 276 4.78 54.46 47.94
C ASN A 276 4.97 54.03 46.46
N ILE A 277 3.84 53.89 45.75
CA ILE A 277 3.78 53.78 44.28
C ILE A 277 3.65 55.21 43.72
N PRO A 278 4.62 55.74 42.94
CA PRO A 278 4.37 56.93 42.15
C PRO A 278 3.68 56.52 40.84
N GLY A 279 2.48 57.06 40.64
CA GLY A 279 1.81 57.05 39.34
C GLY A 279 2.61 57.85 38.33
N HIS A 280 2.94 57.23 37.21
CA HIS A 280 3.41 57.94 36.02
C HIS A 280 2.21 58.28 35.14
N SER A 281 2.09 59.58 34.84
CA SER A 281 1.26 60.16 33.78
C SER A 281 1.78 59.79 32.40
#